data_AF-A0A940VDQ1-F1
#
_entry.id   AF-A0A940VDQ1-F1
#
_cell.length_a   1.000
_cell.length_b   1.000
_cell.length_c   1.000
_cell.angle_alpha   90.00
_cell.angle_beta   90.00
_cell.angle_gamma   90.00
#
_symmetry.space_group_name_H-M   'P 1'
#
loop_
_entity.id
_entity.type
_entity.pdbx_description
1 polymer ?
#
loop_
_entity_poly.entity_id
_entity_poly.type
_entity_poly.pdbx_seq_one_letter_code
_entity_poly.pdbx_strand_id
1 'polypeptide(L)'
;MSLLECVGAILGAIPGIEAAAVRLNEKHGIDPTTGLRLFDPQSTIRMLEINQEAEKLKAYLSTVDYETLLRLEALMYFGRDRDASFAEKLEYFRRRKEARSDIVRTVLEKVPACGRYFSDAVERLLEEGADVHSL
;
A
#
# COMPACT_ATOMS: atom_id res chain seq x y z
N MET A 1 2.41 -10.72 -14.04
CA MET A 1 1.72 -10.90 -12.75
C MET A 1 0.38 -10.20 -12.88
N SER A 2 -0.69 -10.79 -12.37
CA SER A 2 -2.02 -10.19 -12.42
C SER A 2 -2.21 -9.16 -11.31
N LEU A 3 -3.21 -8.28 -11.47
CA LEU A 3 -3.61 -7.34 -10.44
C LEU A 3 -4.03 -8.06 -9.15
N LEU A 4 -4.78 -9.16 -9.28
CA LEU A 4 -5.24 -9.97 -8.14
C LEU A 4 -4.08 -10.64 -7.38
N GLU A 5 -3.04 -11.11 -8.08
CA GLU A 5 -1.82 -11.62 -7.43
C GLU A 5 -1.15 -10.53 -6.60
N CYS A 6 -1.08 -9.30 -7.12
CA CYS A 6 -0.50 -8.17 -6.41
C CYS A 6 -1.31 -7.76 -5.17
N VAL A 7 -2.66 -7.72 -5.30
CA VAL A 7 -3.57 -7.48 -4.17
C VAL A 7 -3.38 -8.56 -3.10
N GLY A 8 -3.36 -9.84 -3.48
CA GLY A 8 -3.13 -10.95 -2.57
C GLY A 8 -1.78 -10.86 -1.85
N ALA A 9 -0.71 -10.50 -2.56
CA ALA A 9 0.61 -10.30 -1.98
C ALA A 9 0.62 -9.16 -0.94
N ILE A 10 -0.06 -8.04 -1.22
CA ILE A 10 -0.17 -6.93 -0.27
C ILE A 10 -0.96 -7.35 0.96
N LEU A 11 -2.15 -7.95 0.78
CA LEU A 11 -2.99 -8.39 1.89
C LEU A 11 -2.29 -9.42 2.78
N GLY A 12 -1.57 -10.37 2.17
CA GLY A 12 -0.78 -11.36 2.89
C GLY A 12 0.43 -10.79 3.64
N ALA A 13 0.97 -9.64 3.21
CA ALA A 13 2.10 -8.99 3.85
C ALA A 13 1.70 -8.14 5.08
N ILE A 14 0.44 -7.69 5.17
CA ILE A 14 -0.04 -6.79 6.25
C ILE A 14 0.31 -7.34 7.64
N PRO A 15 -0.05 -8.59 8.02
CA PRO A 15 0.21 -9.06 9.38
C PRO A 15 1.71 -9.12 9.73
N GLY A 16 2.55 -9.49 8.75
CA GLY A 16 4.00 -9.55 8.93
C GLY A 16 4.61 -8.16 9.13
N ILE A 17 4.17 -7.19 8.33
CA ILE A 17 4.61 -5.80 8.41
C ILE A 17 4.20 -5.17 9.74
N GLU A 18 2.96 -5.37 10.17
CA GLU A 18 2.44 -4.86 11.44
C GLU A 18 3.18 -5.47 12.64
N ALA A 19 3.36 -6.79 12.66
CA ALA A 19 4.09 -7.46 13.72
C ALA A 19 5.56 -7.02 13.79
N ALA A 20 6.21 -6.81 12.63
CA ALA A 20 7.56 -6.26 12.57
C ALA A 20 7.62 -4.81 13.08
N ALA A 21 6.61 -3.99 12.77
CA ALA A 21 6.53 -2.63 13.28
C ALA A 21 6.39 -2.59 14.81
N VAL A 22 5.59 -3.48 15.39
CA VAL A 22 5.46 -3.64 16.85
C VAL A 22 6.79 -4.04 17.48
N ARG A 23 7.46 -5.09 16.97
CA ARG A 23 8.77 -5.53 17.49
C ARG A 23 9.83 -4.44 17.43
N LEU A 24 9.82 -3.64 16.37
CA LEU A 24 10.74 -2.50 16.27
C LEU A 24 10.41 -1.42 17.31
N ASN A 25 9.15 -1.14 17.56
CA ASN A 25 8.76 -0.19 18.61
C ASN A 25 9.19 -0.70 20.00
N GLU A 26 8.96 -1.98 20.30
CA GLU A 26 9.38 -2.63 21.55
C GLU A 26 10.90 -2.57 21.73
N LYS A 27 11.68 -2.89 20.68
CA LYS A 27 13.14 -2.81 20.68
C LYS A 27 13.67 -1.42 21.09
N HIS A 28 12.97 -0.37 20.67
CA HIS A 28 13.35 1.03 20.93
C HIS A 28 12.61 1.64 22.13
N GLY A 29 11.84 0.85 22.88
CA GLY A 29 11.10 1.32 24.06
C GLY A 29 10.01 2.36 23.72
N ILE A 30 9.48 2.31 22.50
CA ILE A 30 8.45 3.24 22.03
C ILE A 30 7.07 2.68 22.38
N ASP A 31 6.35 3.39 23.23
CA ASP A 31 4.95 3.10 23.52
C ASP A 31 4.04 3.76 22.46
N PRO A 32 3.38 2.97 21.59
CA PRO A 32 2.53 3.50 20.53
C PRO A 32 1.30 4.27 21.05
N THR A 33 0.90 4.08 22.31
CA THR A 33 -0.25 4.76 22.92
C THR A 33 0.07 6.18 23.37
N THR A 34 1.35 6.47 23.63
CA THR A 34 1.81 7.79 24.10
C THR A 34 2.16 8.75 22.97
N GLY A 35 2.08 8.30 21.71
CA GLY A 35 2.44 9.04 20.51
C GLY A 35 3.95 9.13 20.28
N LEU A 36 4.35 9.36 19.03
CA LEU A 36 5.75 9.55 18.65
C LEU A 36 6.26 10.89 19.18
N ARG A 37 7.25 10.87 20.07
CA ARG A 37 8.02 12.07 20.43
C ARG A 37 9.04 12.30 19.33
N LEU A 38 8.72 13.15 18.35
CA LEU A 38 9.51 13.41 17.14
C LEU A 38 10.98 13.82 17.37
N PHE A 39 11.34 14.24 18.59
CA PHE A 39 12.69 14.63 18.97
C PHE A 39 13.32 13.71 20.02
N ASP A 40 12.66 12.59 20.32
CA ASP A 40 13.25 11.55 21.16
C ASP A 40 14.29 10.74 20.35
N PRO A 41 15.51 10.53 20.88
CA PRO A 41 16.57 9.81 20.17
C PRO A 41 16.16 8.40 19.74
N GLN A 42 15.38 7.67 20.55
CA GLN A 42 14.93 6.33 20.20
C GLN A 42 13.95 6.35 19.03
N SER A 43 13.05 7.34 19.02
CA SER A 43 12.13 7.56 17.90
C SER A 43 12.88 7.87 16.59
N THR A 44 13.97 8.64 16.66
CA THR A 44 14.81 8.93 15.47
C THR A 44 15.54 7.68 14.99
N ILE A 45 16.17 6.92 15.89
CA ILE A 45 16.86 5.67 15.54
C ILE A 45 15.87 4.65 14.93
N ARG A 46 14.67 4.54 15.51
CA ARG A 46 13.59 3.71 14.99
C ARG A 46 13.21 4.06 13.56
N MET A 47 13.16 5.34 13.19
CA MET A 47 12.81 5.77 11.83
C MET A 47 13.87 5.39 10.79
N LEU A 48 15.13 5.23 11.21
CA LEU A 48 16.22 4.76 10.35
C LEU A 48 16.24 3.24 10.20
N GLU A 49 15.56 2.50 11.09
CA GLU A 49 15.53 1.05 11.04
C GLU A 49 14.45 0.49 10.10
N ILE A 50 14.89 -0.39 9.21
CA ILE A 50 14.09 -0.93 8.12
C ILE A 50 13.20 -2.08 8.59
N ASN A 51 11.92 -2.02 8.21
CA ASN A 51 11.02 -3.17 8.32
C ASN A 51 11.30 -4.17 7.19
N GLN A 52 11.94 -5.30 7.51
CA GLN A 52 12.33 -6.31 6.53
C GLN A 52 11.14 -6.93 5.78
N GLU A 53 9.96 -7.02 6.41
CA GLU A 53 8.76 -7.51 5.73
C GLU A 53 8.27 -6.51 4.67
N ALA A 54 8.41 -5.20 4.94
CA ALA A 54 8.10 -4.17 3.96
C ALA A 54 9.10 -4.17 2.78
N GLU A 55 10.39 -4.41 3.04
CA GLU A 55 11.39 -4.54 1.96
C GLU A 55 11.17 -5.79 1.09
N LYS A 56 10.71 -6.91 1.65
CA LYS A 56 10.31 -8.08 0.85
C LYS A 56 9.17 -7.74 -0.09
N LEU A 57 8.14 -7.05 0.40
CA LEU A 57 7.02 -6.61 -0.43
C LEU A 57 7.47 -5.60 -1.50
N LYS A 58 8.35 -4.66 -1.14
CA LYS A 58 8.95 -3.72 -2.08
C LYS A 58 9.71 -4.42 -3.19
N ALA A 59 10.53 -5.42 -2.86
CA ALA A 59 11.29 -6.21 -3.83
C ALA A 59 10.33 -6.93 -4.78
N TYR A 60 9.26 -7.54 -4.25
CA TYR A 60 8.21 -8.15 -5.07
C TYR A 60 7.56 -7.15 -6.02
N LEU A 61 7.03 -6.03 -5.50
CA LEU A 61 6.35 -5.00 -6.30
C LEU A 61 7.26 -4.37 -7.36
N SER A 62 8.56 -4.28 -7.10
CA SER A 62 9.54 -3.76 -8.07
C SER A 62 9.70 -4.64 -9.30
N THR A 63 9.31 -5.92 -9.24
CA THR A 63 9.31 -6.85 -10.39
C THR A 63 8.02 -6.82 -11.19
N VAL A 64 6.97 -6.18 -10.68
CA VAL A 64 5.66 -6.05 -11.34
C VAL A 64 5.77 -5.10 -12.52
N ASP A 65 5.06 -5.40 -13.62
CA ASP A 65 5.04 -4.54 -14.78
C ASP A 65 4.37 -3.18 -14.46
N TYR A 66 4.72 -2.16 -15.23
CA TYR A 66 4.35 -0.79 -14.91
C TYR A 66 2.84 -0.55 -14.98
N GLU A 67 2.16 -1.16 -15.94
CA GLU A 67 0.71 -1.00 -16.12
C GLU A 67 -0.06 -1.66 -14.97
N THR A 68 0.36 -2.85 -14.53
CA THR A 68 -0.22 -3.50 -13.34
C THR A 68 0.01 -2.67 -12.08
N LEU A 69 1.18 -2.03 -11.92
CA LEU A 69 1.44 -1.11 -10.81
C LEU A 69 0.52 0.11 -10.82
N LEU A 70 0.25 0.69 -12.00
CA LEU A 70 -0.71 1.79 -12.13
C LEU A 70 -2.13 1.35 -11.78
N ARG A 71 -2.56 0.17 -12.21
CA ARG A 71 -3.88 -0.39 -11.85
C ARG A 71 -3.99 -0.64 -10.35
N LEU A 72 -2.92 -1.13 -9.73
CA LEU A 72 -2.86 -1.34 -8.29
C LEU A 72 -2.99 -0.02 -7.51
N GLU A 73 -2.24 1.00 -7.90
CA GLU A 73 -2.34 2.33 -7.31
C GLU A 73 -3.73 2.94 -7.53
N ALA A 74 -4.26 2.85 -8.76
CA ALA A 74 -5.60 3.31 -9.09
C ALA A 74 -6.66 2.59 -8.25
N LEU A 75 -6.56 1.27 -8.06
CA LEU A 75 -7.49 0.49 -7.26
C LEU A 75 -7.46 0.90 -5.79
N MET A 76 -6.27 1.11 -5.24
CA MET A 76 -6.07 1.57 -3.86
C MET A 76 -6.71 2.96 -3.64
N TYR A 77 -6.43 3.92 -4.52
CA TYR A 77 -7.01 5.25 -4.42
C TYR A 77 -8.49 5.30 -4.80
N PHE A 78 -8.94 4.42 -5.70
CA PHE A 78 -10.35 4.25 -5.98
C PHE A 78 -11.07 3.78 -4.73
N GLY A 79 -10.60 2.76 -4.02
CA GLY A 79 -11.21 2.36 -2.75
C GLY A 79 -11.22 3.46 -1.68
N ARG A 80 -10.11 4.20 -1.58
CA ARG A 80 -9.93 5.27 -0.59
C ARG A 80 -10.81 6.50 -0.87
N ASP A 81 -10.85 6.98 -2.11
CA ASP A 81 -11.44 8.26 -2.49
C ASP A 81 -12.74 8.04 -3.28
N ARG A 82 -13.86 8.55 -2.78
CA ARG A 82 -15.18 8.48 -3.41
C ARG A 82 -15.44 9.65 -4.37
N ASP A 83 -14.48 9.95 -5.23
CA ASP A 83 -14.45 11.17 -6.04
C ASP A 83 -14.52 10.93 -7.56
N ALA A 84 -14.23 9.73 -8.04
CA ALA A 84 -14.19 9.40 -9.47
C ALA A 84 -14.42 7.89 -9.70
N SER A 85 -14.72 7.53 -10.95
CA SER A 85 -14.76 6.14 -11.40
C SER A 85 -13.38 5.48 -11.45
N PHE A 86 -13.33 4.15 -11.50
CA PHE A 86 -12.05 3.44 -11.60
C PHE A 86 -11.28 3.82 -12.87
N ALA A 87 -11.97 3.92 -14.01
CA ALA A 87 -11.37 4.29 -15.28
C ALA A 87 -10.75 5.70 -15.23
N GLU A 88 -11.45 6.66 -14.61
CA GLU A 88 -10.93 8.02 -14.43
C GLU A 88 -9.70 8.06 -13.52
N LYS A 89 -9.68 7.29 -12.42
CA LYS A 89 -8.49 7.15 -11.56
C LYS A 89 -7.32 6.56 -12.35
N LEU A 90 -7.52 5.49 -13.12
CA LEU A 90 -6.45 4.86 -13.90
C LEU A 90 -5.86 5.82 -14.93
N GLU A 91 -6.70 6.54 -15.66
CA GLU A 91 -6.26 7.55 -16.62
C GLU A 91 -5.50 8.71 -15.96
N TYR A 92 -5.93 9.13 -14.76
CA TYR A 92 -5.22 10.13 -13.98
C TYR A 92 -3.77 9.69 -13.67
N PHE A 93 -3.57 8.45 -13.19
CA PHE A 93 -2.22 7.94 -12.90
C PHE A 93 -1.37 7.72 -14.16
N ARG A 94 -1.96 7.25 -15.27
CA ARG A 94 -1.26 7.16 -16.56
C ARG A 94 -0.73 8.52 -17.02
N ARG A 95 -1.51 9.60 -16.84
CA ARG A 95 -1.11 10.96 -17.24
C ARG A 95 0.00 11.54 -16.37
N ARG A 96 0.07 11.18 -15.08
CA ARG A 96 1.12 11.63 -14.16
C ARG A 96 2.50 11.10 -14.53
N LYS A 97 2.59 9.96 -15.22
CA LYS A 97 3.85 9.32 -15.66
C LYS A 97 4.87 9.19 -14.53
N GLU A 98 4.42 8.70 -13.38
CA GLU A 98 5.28 8.55 -12.21
C GLU A 98 6.38 7.53 -12.43
N ALA A 99 7.50 7.69 -11.74
CA ALA A 99 8.53 6.66 -11.72
C ALA A 99 8.00 5.41 -11.00
N ARG A 100 8.37 4.22 -11.49
CA ARG A 100 8.02 2.94 -10.83
C ARG A 100 8.32 2.96 -9.33
N SER A 101 9.47 3.52 -8.95
CA SER A 101 9.89 3.62 -7.53
C SER A 101 8.93 4.45 -6.68
N ASP A 102 8.32 5.49 -7.25
CA ASP A 102 7.36 6.32 -6.54
C ASP A 102 6.04 5.61 -6.34
N ILE A 103 5.53 4.92 -7.37
CA ILE A 103 4.30 4.11 -7.26
C ILE A 103 4.48 3.03 -6.17
N VAL A 104 5.59 2.30 -6.21
CA VAL A 104 5.89 1.27 -5.20
C VAL A 104 5.97 1.87 -3.80
N ARG A 105 6.63 3.03 -3.64
CA ARG A 105 6.71 3.74 -2.36
C ARG A 105 5.32 4.16 -1.87
N THR A 106 4.50 4.75 -2.72
CA THR A 106 3.13 5.19 -2.41
C THR A 106 2.28 4.01 -1.94
N VAL A 107 2.36 2.87 -2.62
CA VAL A 107 1.66 1.64 -2.20
C VAL A 107 2.13 1.19 -0.82
N LEU A 108 3.45 1.10 -0.60
CA LEU A 108 4.03 0.66 0.68
C LEU A 108 3.63 1.55 1.86
N GLU A 109 3.59 2.87 1.66
CA GLU A 109 3.14 3.83 2.68
C GLU A 109 1.67 3.61 3.11
N LYS A 110 0.87 2.95 2.27
CA LYS A 110 -0.56 2.71 2.48
C LYS A 110 -0.91 1.27 2.85
N VAL A 111 0.05 0.34 2.81
CA VAL A 111 -0.17 -1.09 3.11
C VAL A 111 -1.03 -1.34 4.35
N PRO A 112 -0.83 -0.68 5.51
CA PRO A 112 -1.66 -0.92 6.70
C PRO A 112 -3.16 -0.64 6.49
N ALA A 113 -3.50 0.26 5.56
CA ALA A 113 -4.87 0.60 5.23
C ALA A 113 -5.40 -0.10 3.95
N CYS A 114 -4.53 -0.78 3.19
CA CYS A 114 -4.90 -1.40 1.92
C CYS A 114 -5.98 -2.47 2.06
N GLY A 115 -6.06 -3.18 3.19
CA GLY A 115 -7.15 -4.13 3.46
C GLY A 115 -8.53 -3.50 3.32
N ARG A 116 -8.72 -2.33 3.95
CA ARG A 116 -9.94 -1.55 3.82
C ARG A 116 -10.11 -0.99 2.41
N TYR A 117 -9.06 -0.40 1.83
CA TYR A 117 -9.16 0.23 0.51
C TYR A 117 -9.57 -0.78 -0.57
N PHE A 118 -8.98 -1.98 -0.58
CA PHE A 118 -9.37 -2.99 -1.57
C PHE A 118 -10.77 -3.55 -1.33
N SER A 119 -11.20 -3.69 -0.07
CA SER A 119 -12.60 -4.05 0.23
C SER A 119 -13.58 -3.00 -0.33
N ASP A 120 -13.34 -1.72 -0.01
CA ASP A 120 -14.17 -0.60 -0.47
C ASP A 120 -14.15 -0.49 -2.00
N ALA A 121 -13.01 -0.79 -2.65
CA ALA A 121 -12.88 -0.78 -4.10
C ALA A 121 -13.71 -1.89 -4.77
N VAL A 122 -13.72 -3.11 -4.22
CA VAL A 122 -14.49 -4.23 -4.75
C VAL A 122 -15.99 -3.92 -4.71
N GLU A 123 -16.51 -3.42 -3.58
CA GLU A 123 -17.91 -3.04 -3.46
C GLU A 123 -18.31 -2.01 -4.52
N ARG A 124 -17.46 -1.01 -4.73
CA ARG A 124 -17.71 0.06 -5.70
C ARG A 124 -17.59 -0.38 -7.15
N LEU A 125 -16.67 -1.29 -7.47
CA LEU A 125 -16.59 -1.86 -8.82
C LEU A 125 -17.86 -2.63 -9.18
N LEU A 126 -18.44 -3.33 -8.21
CA LEU A 126 -19.74 -3.98 -8.38
C LEU A 126 -20.87 -2.96 -8.61
N GLU A 127 -20.86 -1.83 -7.90
CA GLU A 127 -21.80 -0.71 -8.12
C GLU A 127 -21.66 -0.09 -9.52
N GLU A 128 -20.44 0.00 -10.06
CA GLU A 128 -20.16 0.47 -11.42
C GLU A 128 -20.51 -0.57 -12.51
N GLY A 129 -20.86 -1.80 -12.13
CA GLY A 129 -21.09 -2.90 -13.06
C GLY A 129 -19.81 -3.40 -13.74
N ALA A 130 -18.65 -3.11 -13.16
CA ALA A 130 -17.36 -3.59 -13.63
C ALA A 130 -17.11 -5.03 -13.19
N ASP A 131 -16.62 -5.87 -14.09
CA ASP A 131 -16.19 -7.22 -13.74
C ASP A 131 -14.83 -7.17 -13.03
N VAL A 132 -14.86 -7.38 -11.72
CA VAL A 132 -13.68 -7.39 -10.83
C VAL A 132 -12.64 -8.44 -11.25
N HIS A 133 -13.06 -9.52 -11.91
CA HIS A 133 -12.16 -10.57 -12.40
C HIS A 133 -11.50 -10.23 -13.74
N SER A 134 -11.97 -9.18 -14.42
CA SER A 134 -11.45 -8.70 -15.71
C SER A 134 -10.42 -7.56 -15.60
N LEU A 135 -10.21 -7.04 -14.38
CA LEU A 135 -9.27 -5.96 -14.07
C LEU A 135 -7.80 -6.42 -14.01
#